data_AF-A0A0R3M4Q6-F1
#
_entry.id   AF-A0A0R3M4Q6-F1
#
_cell.length_a   1.000
_cell.length_b   1.000
_cell.length_c   1.000
_cell.angle_alpha   90.00
_cell.angle_beta   90.00
_cell.angle_gamma   90.00
#
_symmetry.space_group_name_H-M   'P 1'
#
loop_
_entity.id
_entity.type
_entity.pdbx_description
1 polymer ?
#
loop_
_entity_poly.entity_id
_entity_poly.type
_entity_poly.pdbx_seq_one_letter_code
_entity_poly.pdbx_strand_id
1 'polypeptide(L)'
;MKRAAWLLFAVVLISSPANAATSEQCRFIEARAEREACYQRQEIARAARQKANEARQAEQQKPYEPMTAEDAQLAKSLRSICRGC
;
A
#
# COMPACT_ATOMS: atom_id res chain seq x y z
N MET A 1 -12.48 -34.17 -21.18
CA MET A 1 -12.87 -32.99 -20.38
C MET A 1 -11.96 -32.74 -19.17
N LYS A 2 -11.76 -33.67 -18.23
CA LYS A 2 -10.96 -33.43 -17.00
C LYS A 2 -9.49 -33.04 -17.23
N ARG A 3 -8.81 -33.63 -18.23
CA ARG A 3 -7.39 -33.33 -18.52
C ARG A 3 -7.17 -31.92 -19.09
N ALA A 4 -8.12 -31.42 -19.90
CA ALA A 4 -8.08 -30.06 -20.43
C ALA A 4 -8.26 -29.01 -19.32
N ALA A 5 -9.12 -29.29 -18.33
CA ALA A 5 -9.30 -28.41 -17.18
C ALA A 5 -8.03 -28.29 -16.32
N TRP A 6 -7.26 -29.38 -16.19
CA TRP A 6 -5.98 -29.38 -15.46
C TRP A 6 -4.89 -28.60 -16.21
N LEU A 7 -4.82 -28.74 -17.53
CA LEU A 7 -3.88 -27.99 -18.37
C LEU A 7 -4.17 -26.48 -18.34
N LEU A 8 -5.45 -26.09 -18.37
CA LEU A 8 -5.85 -24.69 -18.25
C LEU A 8 -5.52 -24.10 -16.86
N PHE A 9 -5.67 -24.88 -15.79
CA PHE A 9 -5.28 -24.45 -14.44
C PHE A 9 -3.76 -24.25 -14.30
N ALA A 10 -2.96 -25.11 -14.94
CA ALA A 10 -1.51 -25.00 -14.92
C ALA A 10 -1.01 -23.73 -15.65
N VAL A 11 -1.62 -23.36 -16.78
CA VAL A 11 -1.23 -22.18 -17.56
C VAL A 11 -1.50 -20.87 -16.80
N VAL A 12 -2.60 -20.80 -16.03
CA VAL A 12 -2.94 -19.60 -15.23
C VAL A 12 -1.94 -19.36 -14.09
N LEU A 13 -1.34 -20.41 -13.52
CA LEU A 13 -0.33 -20.26 -12.47
C LEU A 13 1.01 -19.74 -13.00
N ILE A 14 1.36 -20.05 -14.25
CA ILE A 14 2.63 -19.65 -14.88
C ILE A 14 2.55 -18.22 -15.44
N SER A 15 1.35 -17.72 -15.74
CA SER A 15 1.14 -16.36 -16.25
C SER A 15 1.11 -15.28 -15.16
N SER A 16 1.38 -15.62 -13.90
CA SER A 16 1.58 -14.59 -12.87
C SER A 16 2.82 -13.79 -13.25
N PRO A 17 2.71 -12.47 -13.50
CA PRO A 17 3.88 -11.67 -13.82
C PRO A 17 4.81 -11.70 -12.61
N ALA A 18 5.89 -12.48 -12.71
CA ALA A 18 7.01 -12.49 -11.76
C ALA A 18 7.83 -11.19 -11.80
N ASN A 19 7.18 -10.08 -12.19
CA ASN A 19 7.70 -8.73 -12.18
C ASN A 19 7.14 -7.96 -10.97
N ALA A 20 6.85 -8.65 -9.87
CA ALA A 20 6.98 -8.01 -8.57
C ALA A 20 8.47 -7.85 -8.35
N ALA A 21 9.01 -6.66 -8.64
CA ALA A 21 10.40 -6.26 -8.47
C ALA A 21 11.02 -7.02 -7.28
N THR A 22 11.75 -8.09 -7.58
CA THR A 22 12.47 -8.87 -6.58
C THR A 22 13.41 -7.88 -5.94
N SER A 23 13.13 -7.52 -4.69
CA SER A 23 14.00 -6.63 -3.92
C SER A 23 15.40 -7.22 -4.00
N GLU A 24 16.35 -6.51 -4.64
CA GLU A 24 17.72 -7.00 -4.79
C GLU A 24 18.19 -7.54 -3.42
N GLN A 25 18.42 -8.85 -3.31
CA GLN A 25 18.80 -9.44 -2.02
C GLN A 25 20.28 -9.14 -1.74
N CYS A 26 20.54 -7.91 -1.28
CA CYS A 26 21.87 -7.40 -0.97
C CYS A 26 22.66 -8.32 -0.01
N ARG A 27 21.96 -9.12 0.81
CA ARG A 27 22.55 -10.14 1.70
C ARG A 27 23.47 -11.13 1.00
N PHE A 28 23.17 -11.53 -0.24
CA PHE A 28 23.93 -12.57 -0.93
C PHE A 28 25.17 -12.05 -1.66
N ILE A 29 25.41 -10.74 -1.63
CA ILE A 29 26.58 -10.14 -2.25
C ILE A 29 27.80 -10.38 -1.35
N GLU A 30 28.79 -11.11 -1.84
CA GLU A 30 30.02 -11.43 -1.10
C GLU A 30 30.93 -10.20 -0.93
N ALA A 31 31.12 -9.42 -2.00
CA ALA A 31 31.94 -8.22 -1.99
C ALA A 31 31.30 -7.11 -1.13
N ARG A 32 32.04 -6.64 -0.12
CA ARG A 32 31.55 -5.63 0.82
C ARG A 32 31.12 -4.32 0.14
N ALA A 33 31.94 -3.80 -0.78
CA ALA A 33 31.66 -2.54 -1.46
C ALA A 33 30.37 -2.62 -2.30
N GLU A 34 30.16 -3.73 -3.00
CA GLU A 34 28.95 -3.96 -3.78
C GLU A 34 27.71 -4.13 -2.89
N ARG A 35 27.88 -4.79 -1.74
CA ARG A 35 26.83 -4.95 -0.73
C ARG A 35 26.38 -3.59 -0.17
N GLU A 36 27.33 -2.73 0.18
CA GLU A 36 27.06 -1.38 0.69
C GLU A 36 26.36 -0.52 -0.37
N ALA A 37 26.83 -0.56 -1.63
CA ALA A 37 26.19 0.13 -2.73
C ALA A 37 24.75 -0.36 -3.01
N CYS A 38 24.49 -1.66 -2.84
CA CYS A 38 23.16 -2.24 -2.96
C CYS A 38 22.22 -1.71 -1.86
N TYR A 39 22.68 -1.66 -0.60
CA TYR A 39 21.88 -1.10 0.49
C TYR A 39 21.56 0.39 0.28
N GLN A 40 22.53 1.17 -0.20
CA GLN A 40 22.36 2.58 -0.55
C GLN A 40 21.28 2.79 -1.62
N ARG A 41 21.19 1.92 -2.62
CA ARG A 41 20.08 1.98 -3.59
C ARG A 41 18.73 1.63 -2.96
N GLN A 42 18.71 0.63 -2.08
CA GLN A 42 17.48 0.21 -1.39
C GLN A 42 16.93 1.28 -0.43
N GLU A 43 17.79 1.97 0.31
CA GLU A 43 17.36 3.06 1.21
C GLU A 43 16.79 4.24 0.41
N ILE A 44 17.40 4.61 -0.72
CA ILE A 44 16.90 5.66 -1.61
C ILE A 44 15.51 5.28 -2.13
N ALA A 45 15.34 4.04 -2.61
CA ALA A 45 14.05 3.55 -3.09
C ALA A 45 12.99 3.51 -1.97
N ARG A 46 13.38 3.12 -0.74
CA ARG A 46 12.48 3.10 0.42
C ARG A 46 12.06 4.51 0.81
N ALA A 47 12.99 5.46 0.85
CA ALA A 47 12.71 6.87 1.14
C ALA A 47 11.78 7.48 0.09
N ALA A 48 11.98 7.17 -1.20
CA ALA A 48 11.08 7.61 -2.27
C ALA A 48 9.66 7.06 -2.09
N ARG A 49 9.52 5.78 -1.73
CA ARG A 49 8.20 5.17 -1.43
C ARG A 49 7.53 5.79 -0.21
N GLN A 50 8.29 6.09 0.85
CA GLN A 50 7.77 6.78 2.03
C GLN A 50 7.21 8.16 1.65
N LYS A 51 7.98 8.97 0.93
CA LYS A 51 7.53 10.28 0.44
C LYS A 51 6.29 10.19 -0.44
N ALA A 52 6.23 9.22 -1.33
CA ALA A 52 5.04 8.99 -2.16
C ALA A 52 3.81 8.62 -1.31
N ASN A 53 3.97 7.81 -0.27
CA ASN A 53 2.88 7.47 0.64
C ASN A 53 2.44 8.67 1.49
N GLU A 54 3.37 9.49 1.95
CA GLU A 54 3.08 10.74 2.67
C GLU A 54 2.29 11.70 1.79
N ALA A 55 2.68 11.87 0.52
CA ALA A 55 1.95 12.68 -0.45
C ALA A 55 0.52 12.16 -0.63
N ARG A 56 0.34 10.83 -0.82
CA ARG A 56 -0.99 10.22 -0.92
C ARG A 56 -1.83 10.39 0.34
N GLN A 57 -1.21 10.36 1.52
CA GLN A 57 -1.92 10.63 2.78
C GLN A 57 -2.31 12.10 2.90
N ALA A 58 -1.46 13.03 2.47
CA ALA A 58 -1.78 14.45 2.43
C ALA A 58 -2.93 14.75 1.46
N GLU A 59 -2.99 14.07 0.31
CA GLU A 59 -4.13 14.14 -0.61
C GLU A 59 -5.43 13.58 0.00
N GLN A 60 -5.32 12.56 0.85
CA GLN A 60 -6.47 11.95 1.52
C GLN A 60 -6.92 12.68 2.78
N GLN A 61 -6.06 13.50 3.40
CA GLN A 61 -6.46 14.37 4.49
C GLN A 61 -7.40 15.44 3.93
N LYS A 62 -8.71 15.20 4.07
CA LYS A 62 -9.71 16.24 3.86
C LYS A 62 -9.36 17.44 4.76
N PRO A 63 -9.36 18.67 4.21
CA PRO A 63 -9.28 19.87 5.03
C PRO A 63 -10.33 19.81 6.14
N TYR A 64 -9.96 20.23 7.34
CA TYR A 64 -10.90 20.34 8.46
C TYR A 64 -12.02 21.30 8.08
N GLU A 65 -13.22 20.78 7.84
CA GLU A 65 -14.42 21.61 7.66
C GLU A 65 -14.93 22.02 9.06
N PRO A 66 -15.04 23.33 9.34
CA PRO A 66 -15.61 23.78 10.59
C PRO A 66 -17.08 23.36 10.67
N MET A 67 -17.47 22.82 11.83
CA MET A 67 -18.82 22.31 12.07
C MET A 67 -19.85 23.43 11.91
N THR A 68 -20.80 23.26 10.99
CA THR A 68 -21.87 24.25 10.76
C THR A 68 -22.95 24.15 11.83
N ALA A 69 -23.81 25.18 11.93
CA ALA A 69 -24.98 25.13 12.82
C ALA A 69 -25.93 23.98 12.46
N GLU A 70 -25.98 23.60 11.18
CA GLU A 70 -26.78 22.49 10.66
C GLU A 70 -26.20 21.14 11.11
N ASP A 71 -24.87 20.97 11.07
CA ASP A 71 -24.19 19.79 11.59
C ASP A 71 -24.40 19.63 13.10
N ALA A 72 -24.42 20.74 13.85
CA ALA A 72 -24.68 20.72 15.28
C ALA A 72 -26.14 20.32 15.62
N GLN A 73 -27.10 20.73 14.79
CA GLN A 73 -28.50 20.30 14.90
C GLN A 73 -28.65 18.81 14.54
N LEU A 74 -27.98 18.36 13.48
CA LEU A 74 -27.95 16.95 13.09
C LEU A 74 -27.29 16.08 14.16
N ALA A 75 -26.18 16.52 14.77
CA ALA A 75 -25.54 15.81 15.87
C ALA A 75 -26.46 15.70 17.09
N LYS A 76 -27.26 16.73 17.38
CA LYS A 76 -28.29 16.69 18.45
C LYS A 76 -29.41 15.71 18.12
N SER A 77 -29.88 15.66 16.88
CA SER A 77 -30.91 14.70 16.47
C SER A 77 -30.38 13.26 16.51
N LEU A 78 -29.14 13.03 16.06
CA LEU A 78 -28.48 11.73 16.13
C LEU A 78 -28.24 11.25 17.57
N ARG A 79 -27.95 12.14 18.53
CA ARG A 79 -27.85 11.80 19.97
C ARG A 79 -29.13 11.22 20.56
N SER A 80 -30.28 11.53 19.97
CA SER A 80 -31.56 10.91 20.37
C SER A 80 -31.70 9.47 19.85
N ILE A 81 -30.97 9.12 18.79
CA ILE A 81 -30.97 7.80 18.14
C ILE A 81 -29.87 6.91 18.73
N CYS A 82 -28.65 7.44 18.88
CA CYS A 82 -27.52 6.74 19.51
C CYS A 82 -27.24 7.30 20.91
N ARG A 83 -27.90 6.75 21.94
CA ARG A 83 -27.65 7.10 23.35
C ARG A 83 -26.39 6.43 23.90
N GLY A 84 -25.25 6.62 23.25
CA GLY A 84 -23.99 6.04 23.73
C GLY A 84 -22.75 6.23 22.86
N CYS A 85 -22.79 7.10 21.87
CA CYS A 85 -21.63 7.47 21.05
C CYS A 85 -20.94 8.71 21.59
#